data_AF-A0A150KMI7-F1
#
_entry.id   AF-A0A150KMI7-F1
#
_cell.length_a   1.000
_cell.length_b   1.000
_cell.length_c   1.000
_cell.angle_alpha   90.00
_cell.angle_beta   90.00
_cell.angle_gamma   90.00
#
_symmetry.space_group_name_H-M   'P 1'
#
loop_
_entity.id
_entity.type
_entity.pdbx_description
1 polymer ?
#
loop_
_entity_poly.entity_id
_entity_poly.type
_entity_poly.pdbx_seq_one_letter_code
_entity_poly.pdbx_strand_id
1 'polypeptide(L)'
;MMTYNKQNRKLFTKPFIKIKKELKKNFTVKLSPKEEFIVKRIKDQTSLLNKNNITRTSAYLDFYQRHSEIHWAFLGHMVSRNGGWNMTDLKGSLLSKLLTKKEATSFFTFLERGNWLIFQDAYPQFLVYEESKLNGQNLFHLLPHFHVSKFMVAVWNQFWQDKDPYPLAIALIVNEQNYLEKRVINNPVFKKTFSVQLSSKYKISFQ
;
A
#
# COMPACT_ATOMS: atom_id res chain seq x y z
N MET A 1 27.28 8.35 10.58
CA MET A 1 26.29 9.41 10.85
C MET A 1 26.19 10.28 9.60
N MET A 2 25.31 9.94 8.65
CA MET A 2 25.23 10.64 7.36
C MET A 2 24.56 12.00 7.56
N THR A 3 25.32 13.06 7.33
CA THR A 3 24.90 14.45 7.45
C THR A 3 23.82 14.79 6.43
N TYR A 4 22.63 15.12 6.93
CA TYR A 4 21.46 15.54 6.17
C TYR A 4 21.73 16.91 5.50
N ASN A 5 22.03 16.92 4.20
CA ASN A 5 22.52 18.10 3.48
C ASN A 5 21.40 18.94 2.84
N LYS A 6 21.61 20.26 2.76
CA LYS A 6 20.68 21.34 2.35
C LYS A 6 20.17 21.22 0.89
N GLN A 7 20.83 20.41 0.06
CA GLN A 7 20.41 20.12 -1.33
C GLN A 7 19.14 19.23 -1.40
N ASN A 8 18.94 18.31 -0.45
CA ASN A 8 17.74 17.48 -0.41
C ASN A 8 16.46 18.30 -0.18
N ARG A 9 16.55 19.44 0.51
CA ARG A 9 15.40 20.37 0.65
C ARG A 9 14.87 20.89 -0.69
N LYS A 10 15.71 21.00 -1.73
CA LYS A 10 15.24 21.46 -3.07
C LYS A 10 14.48 20.35 -3.82
N LEU A 11 14.81 19.08 -3.59
CA LEU A 11 14.10 17.93 -4.16
C LEU A 11 12.64 17.86 -3.65
N PHE A 12 12.42 18.31 -2.41
CA PHE A 12 11.11 18.30 -1.74
C PHE A 12 10.33 19.61 -1.79
N THR A 13 10.78 20.69 -2.45
CA THR A 13 10.03 21.97 -2.45
C THR A 13 9.21 22.23 -3.71
N LYS A 14 9.69 21.82 -4.89
CA LYS A 14 8.93 21.99 -6.15
C LYS A 14 7.69 21.07 -6.28
N PRO A 15 7.72 19.79 -5.86
CA PRO A 15 6.55 18.89 -5.95
C PRO A 15 5.32 19.40 -5.17
N PHE A 16 5.53 19.96 -3.98
CA PHE A 16 4.44 20.28 -3.05
C PHE A 16 3.64 21.54 -3.40
N ILE A 17 4.20 22.47 -4.19
CA ILE A 17 3.47 23.67 -4.64
C ILE A 17 2.36 23.27 -5.63
N LYS A 18 2.63 22.30 -6.51
CA LYS A 18 1.67 21.81 -7.51
C LYS A 18 0.55 20.97 -6.86
N ILE A 19 0.90 20.17 -5.85
CA ILE A 19 -0.05 19.36 -5.07
C ILE A 19 -1.12 20.23 -4.39
N LYS A 20 -0.76 21.39 -3.81
CA LYS A 20 -1.76 22.30 -3.19
C LYS A 20 -2.85 22.78 -4.14
N LYS A 21 -2.55 22.92 -5.44
CA LYS A 21 -3.51 23.35 -6.47
C LYS A 21 -4.46 22.21 -6.85
N GLU A 22 -3.96 20.98 -6.97
CA GLU A 22 -4.76 19.78 -7.27
C GLU A 22 -5.69 19.39 -6.11
N LEU A 23 -5.27 19.59 -4.85
CA LEU A 23 -6.10 19.29 -3.67
C LEU A 23 -7.42 20.08 -3.61
N LYS A 24 -7.50 21.23 -4.28
CA LYS A 24 -8.71 22.06 -4.36
C LYS A 24 -9.71 21.59 -5.41
N LYS A 25 -9.34 20.66 -6.31
CA LYS A 25 -10.27 20.12 -7.29
C LYS A 25 -11.23 19.12 -6.63
N ASN A 26 -12.49 19.17 -7.06
CA ASN A 26 -13.48 18.14 -6.74
C ASN A 26 -13.45 17.10 -7.85
N PHE A 27 -13.02 15.88 -7.50
CA PHE A 27 -12.92 14.75 -8.43
C PHE A 27 -14.21 13.93 -8.53
N THR A 28 -15.35 14.46 -8.05
CA THR A 28 -16.67 13.86 -8.26
C THR A 28 -17.15 14.16 -9.68
N VAL A 29 -16.57 13.45 -10.64
CA VAL A 29 -16.97 13.52 -12.05
C VAL A 29 -17.89 12.32 -12.33
N LYS A 30 -18.98 12.55 -13.06
CA LYS A 30 -19.84 11.47 -13.52
C LYS A 30 -19.05 10.60 -14.50
N LEU A 31 -18.95 9.31 -14.23
CA LEU A 31 -18.21 8.38 -15.07
C LEU A 31 -18.96 8.14 -16.39
N SER A 32 -18.22 8.03 -17.49
CA SER A 32 -18.74 7.47 -18.74
C SER A 32 -18.94 5.95 -18.60
N PRO A 33 -19.77 5.31 -19.44
CA PRO A 33 -19.93 3.84 -19.40
C PRO A 33 -18.61 3.07 -19.55
N LYS A 34 -17.67 3.60 -20.34
CA LYS A 34 -16.33 3.02 -20.48
C LYS A 34 -15.55 3.08 -19.16
N GLU A 35 -15.59 4.22 -18.47
CA GLU A 35 -14.91 4.39 -17.18
C GLU A 35 -15.55 3.57 -16.06
N GLU A 36 -16.88 3.44 -16.05
CA GLU A 36 -17.58 2.54 -15.13
C GLU A 36 -17.12 1.09 -15.30
N PHE A 37 -16.97 0.64 -16.56
CA PHE A 37 -16.43 -0.68 -16.87
C PHE A 37 -14.98 -0.84 -16.39
N ILE A 38 -14.12 0.16 -16.62
CA ILE A 38 -12.73 0.16 -16.13
C ILE A 38 -12.71 0.04 -14.60
N VAL A 39 -13.48 0.88 -13.90
CA VAL A 39 -13.54 0.88 -12.43
C VAL A 39 -14.03 -0.47 -11.91
N LYS A 40 -15.08 -1.03 -12.51
CA LYS A 40 -15.59 -2.35 -12.14
C LYS A 40 -14.53 -3.44 -12.32
N ARG A 41 -13.88 -3.50 -13.48
CA ARG A 41 -12.85 -4.51 -13.77
C ARG A 41 -11.68 -4.40 -12.80
N ILE A 42 -11.21 -3.19 -12.50
CA ILE A 42 -10.11 -2.99 -11.54
C ILE A 42 -10.53 -3.47 -10.14
N LYS A 43 -11.76 -3.21 -9.70
CA LYS A 43 -12.27 -3.71 -8.41
C LYS A 43 -12.32 -5.24 -8.39
N ASP A 44 -12.85 -5.86 -9.44
CA ASP A 44 -12.97 -7.31 -9.55
C ASP A 44 -11.58 -7.98 -9.55
N GLN A 45 -10.64 -7.46 -10.35
CA GLN A 45 -9.27 -7.95 -10.41
C GLN A 45 -8.51 -7.76 -9.09
N THR A 46 -8.68 -6.60 -8.43
CA THR A 46 -8.08 -6.35 -7.11
C THR A 46 -8.60 -7.36 -6.09
N SER A 47 -9.91 -7.59 -6.03
CA SER A 47 -10.53 -8.56 -5.13
C SER A 47 -10.00 -9.99 -5.38
N LEU A 48 -9.95 -10.39 -6.66
CA LEU A 48 -9.46 -11.71 -7.06
C LEU A 48 -8.01 -11.96 -6.62
N LEU A 49 -7.12 -10.99 -6.86
CA LEU A 49 -5.69 -11.11 -6.53
C LEU A 49 -5.42 -10.89 -5.03
N ASN A 50 -6.32 -10.21 -4.33
CA ASN A 50 -6.25 -10.03 -2.87
C ASN A 50 -6.78 -11.24 -2.07
N LYS A 51 -7.08 -12.37 -2.73
CA LYS A 51 -7.66 -13.56 -2.08
C LYS A 51 -6.78 -14.15 -0.96
N ASN A 52 -5.47 -14.19 -1.15
CA ASN A 52 -4.52 -14.66 -0.13
C ASN A 52 -3.11 -14.09 -0.38
N ASN A 53 -2.17 -14.40 0.53
CA ASN A 53 -0.82 -13.87 0.46
C ASN A 53 -0.04 -14.31 -0.79
N ILE A 54 -0.27 -15.52 -1.30
CA ILE A 54 0.44 -16.03 -2.48
C ILE A 54 0.01 -15.22 -3.71
N THR A 55 -1.29 -15.09 -3.94
CA THR A 55 -1.82 -14.36 -5.10
C THR A 55 -1.41 -12.89 -5.08
N ARG A 56 -1.43 -12.23 -3.91
CA ARG A 56 -0.94 -10.86 -3.76
C ARG A 56 0.54 -10.70 -4.06
N THR A 57 1.35 -11.61 -3.52
CA THR A 57 2.82 -11.55 -3.66
C THR A 57 3.21 -11.70 -5.13
N SER A 58 2.58 -12.62 -5.87
CA SER A 58 2.81 -12.78 -7.31
C SER A 58 2.32 -11.57 -8.09
N ALA A 59 1.10 -11.08 -7.82
CA ALA A 59 0.53 -9.93 -8.52
C ALA A 59 1.42 -8.69 -8.50
N TYR A 60 2.06 -8.39 -7.36
CA TYR A 60 3.02 -7.30 -7.26
C TYR A 60 4.25 -7.50 -8.15
N LEU A 61 4.82 -8.70 -8.18
CA LEU A 61 6.00 -9.00 -8.99
C LEU A 61 5.67 -8.95 -10.48
N ASP A 62 4.57 -9.59 -10.87
CA ASP A 62 4.11 -9.62 -12.26
C ASP A 62 3.87 -8.18 -12.77
N PHE A 63 3.26 -7.33 -11.95
CA PHE A 63 3.07 -5.92 -12.27
C PHE A 63 4.40 -5.18 -12.43
N TYR A 64 5.32 -5.35 -11.48
CA TYR A 64 6.63 -4.69 -11.51
C TYR A 64 7.45 -5.10 -12.75
N GLN A 65 7.39 -6.37 -13.17
CA GLN A 65 8.06 -6.83 -14.38
C GLN A 65 7.56 -6.12 -15.64
N ARG A 66 6.28 -5.73 -15.68
CA ARG A 66 5.70 -4.94 -16.79
C ARG A 66 5.95 -3.44 -16.66
N HIS A 67 6.02 -2.92 -15.42
CA HIS A 67 6.13 -1.49 -15.10
C HIS A 67 7.21 -1.23 -14.05
N SER A 68 8.47 -1.44 -14.43
CA SER A 68 9.62 -1.35 -13.53
C SER A 68 9.83 0.04 -12.92
N GLU A 69 9.24 1.09 -13.49
CA GLU A 69 9.23 2.45 -12.93
C GLU A 69 8.36 2.57 -11.66
N ILE A 70 7.45 1.62 -11.42
CA ILE A 70 6.62 1.61 -10.22
C ILE A 70 7.35 0.82 -9.12
N HIS A 71 8.42 1.41 -8.58
CA HIS A 71 9.31 0.78 -7.59
C HIS A 71 8.56 0.20 -6.38
N TRP A 72 7.46 0.84 -5.97
CA TRP A 72 6.67 0.35 -4.86
C TRP A 72 6.08 -1.03 -5.11
N ALA A 73 5.74 -1.39 -6.36
CA ALA A 73 5.24 -2.74 -6.67
C ALA A 73 6.26 -3.82 -6.25
N PHE A 74 7.55 -3.60 -6.50
CA PHE A 74 8.59 -4.52 -6.03
C PHE A 74 8.75 -4.51 -4.50
N LEU A 75 8.68 -3.34 -3.86
CA LEU A 75 8.66 -3.24 -2.39
C LEU A 75 7.48 -4.04 -1.79
N GLY A 76 6.29 -3.88 -2.37
CA GLY A 76 5.08 -4.59 -1.98
C GLY A 76 5.23 -6.11 -2.12
N HIS A 77 5.86 -6.57 -3.21
CA HIS A 77 6.24 -7.98 -3.36
C HIS A 77 7.14 -8.45 -2.22
N MET A 78 8.23 -7.73 -1.94
CA MET A 78 9.20 -8.13 -0.90
C MET A 78 8.57 -8.17 0.49
N VAL A 79 7.76 -7.16 0.86
CA VAL A 79 7.06 -7.10 2.15
C VAL A 79 6.02 -8.20 2.27
N SER A 80 5.21 -8.43 1.22
CA SER A 80 4.21 -9.51 1.21
C SER A 80 4.86 -10.89 1.30
N ARG A 81 6.00 -11.09 0.63
CA ARG A 81 6.79 -12.32 0.72
C ARG A 81 7.32 -12.53 2.14
N ASN A 82 7.91 -11.52 2.76
CA ASN A 82 8.39 -11.60 4.15
C ASN A 82 7.24 -11.93 5.12
N GLY A 83 6.10 -11.26 4.99
CA GLY A 83 4.91 -11.60 5.76
C GLY A 83 4.46 -13.05 5.58
N GLY A 84 4.55 -13.58 4.36
CA GLY A 84 4.25 -14.99 4.05
C GLY A 84 5.21 -15.99 4.72
N TRP A 85 6.50 -15.67 4.82
CA TRP A 85 7.46 -16.48 5.59
C TRP A 85 7.08 -16.49 7.08
N ASN A 86 6.83 -15.32 7.67
CA ASN A 86 6.39 -15.22 9.06
C ASN A 86 5.11 -16.02 9.32
N MET A 87 4.13 -15.97 8.40
CA MET A 87 2.91 -16.77 8.46
C MET A 87 3.16 -18.27 8.41
N THR A 88 4.17 -18.71 7.65
CA THR A 88 4.58 -20.12 7.56
C THR A 88 5.28 -20.56 8.84
N ASP A 89 6.17 -19.73 9.38
CA ASP A 89 6.91 -20.04 10.60
C ASP A 89 5.98 -20.19 11.82
N LEU A 90 4.88 -19.43 11.88
CA LEU A 90 3.83 -19.60 12.91
C LEU A 90 3.17 -20.99 12.89
N LYS A 91 3.21 -21.67 11.75
CA LYS A 91 2.74 -23.06 11.59
C LYS A 91 3.88 -24.09 11.74
N GLY A 92 5.12 -23.62 11.82
CA GLY A 92 6.33 -24.42 11.98
C GLY A 92 6.60 -24.82 13.43
N SER A 93 7.44 -25.83 13.60
CA SER A 93 7.74 -26.47 14.90
C SER A 93 8.54 -25.60 15.88
N LEU A 94 9.18 -24.52 15.41
CA LEU A 94 10.01 -23.64 16.24
C LEU A 94 9.16 -22.63 17.02
N LEU A 95 8.33 -21.85 16.33
CA LEU A 95 7.45 -20.85 16.97
C LEU A 95 6.28 -21.49 17.70
N SER A 96 5.85 -22.70 17.31
CA SER A 96 4.81 -23.45 18.03
C SER A 96 5.20 -23.81 19.47
N LYS A 97 6.50 -23.72 19.82
CA LYS A 97 7.01 -23.93 21.19
C LYS A 97 6.97 -22.64 22.03
N LEU A 98 6.86 -21.48 21.40
CA LEU A 98 6.88 -20.16 22.07
C LEU A 98 5.47 -19.55 22.20
N LEU A 99 4.59 -19.88 21.25
CA LEU A 99 3.23 -19.37 21.17
C LEU A 99 2.21 -20.50 21.34
N THR A 100 1.14 -20.21 22.07
CA THR A 100 -0.06 -21.05 22.07
C THR A 100 -0.70 -21.04 20.68
N LYS A 101 -1.50 -22.07 20.37
CA LYS A 101 -2.26 -22.15 19.11
C LYS A 101 -3.14 -20.90 18.87
N LYS A 102 -3.71 -20.34 19.95
CA LYS A 102 -4.52 -19.11 19.90
C LYS A 102 -3.67 -17.90 19.52
N GLU A 103 -2.51 -17.73 20.15
CA GLU A 103 -1.54 -16.66 19.81
C GLU A 103 -1.09 -16.75 18.36
N ALA A 104 -0.66 -17.93 17.91
CA ALA A 104 -0.21 -18.13 16.53
C ALA A 104 -1.32 -17.80 15.51
N THR A 105 -2.57 -18.19 15.80
CA THR A 105 -3.73 -17.84 14.97
C THR A 105 -3.99 -16.33 14.94
N SER A 106 -3.89 -15.65 16.08
CA SER A 106 -4.03 -14.20 16.16
C SER A 106 -2.94 -13.47 15.37
N PHE A 107 -1.68 -13.87 15.50
CA PHE A 107 -0.57 -13.30 14.73
C PHE A 107 -0.73 -13.56 13.23
N PHE A 108 -1.11 -14.77 12.83
CA PHE A 108 -1.39 -15.08 11.43
C PHE A 108 -2.49 -14.15 10.88
N THR A 109 -3.59 -14.00 11.62
CA THR A 109 -4.72 -13.15 11.23
C THR A 109 -4.31 -11.68 11.10
N PHE A 110 -3.47 -11.20 12.03
CA PHE A 110 -2.94 -9.85 11.99
C PHE A 110 -2.09 -9.62 10.73
N LEU A 111 -1.13 -10.51 10.45
CA LEU A 111 -0.27 -10.41 9.26
C LEU A 111 -1.10 -10.48 7.97
N GLU A 112 -2.04 -11.43 7.89
CA GLU A 112 -2.89 -11.61 6.70
C GLU A 112 -3.76 -10.38 6.47
N ARG A 113 -4.37 -9.84 7.53
CA ARG A 113 -5.20 -8.64 7.44
C ARG A 113 -4.39 -7.41 7.07
N GLY A 114 -3.18 -7.25 7.59
CA GLY A 114 -2.26 -6.18 7.23
C GLY A 114 -1.94 -6.22 5.74
N ASN A 115 -1.44 -7.36 5.24
CA ASN A 115 -1.10 -7.53 3.83
C ASN A 115 -2.32 -7.34 2.91
N TRP A 116 -3.50 -7.83 3.32
CA TRP A 116 -4.74 -7.61 2.60
C TRP A 116 -5.10 -6.13 2.48
N LEU A 117 -4.95 -5.36 3.56
CA LEU A 117 -5.27 -3.93 3.62
C LEU A 117 -4.32 -3.11 2.75
N ILE A 118 -3.02 -3.40 2.81
CA ILE A 118 -1.99 -2.75 1.98
C ILE A 118 -2.29 -2.98 0.50
N PHE A 119 -2.59 -4.23 0.11
CA PHE A 119 -2.90 -4.56 -1.28
C PHE A 119 -4.20 -3.93 -1.78
N GLN A 120 -5.23 -3.91 -0.94
CA GLN A 120 -6.52 -3.30 -1.25
C GLN A 120 -6.40 -1.80 -1.55
N ASP A 121 -5.43 -1.11 -0.94
CA ASP A 121 -5.19 0.32 -1.14
C ASP A 121 -4.26 0.61 -2.33
N ALA A 122 -3.13 -0.10 -2.43
CA ALA A 122 -2.09 0.22 -3.41
C ALA A 122 -2.36 -0.35 -4.81
N TYR A 123 -2.76 -1.63 -4.89
CA TYR A 123 -2.87 -2.34 -6.17
C TYR A 123 -3.87 -1.73 -7.17
N PRO A 124 -5.07 -1.23 -6.80
CA PRO A 124 -5.94 -0.58 -7.77
C PRO A 124 -5.32 0.70 -8.36
N GLN A 125 -4.43 1.39 -7.64
CA GLN A 125 -3.71 2.55 -8.17
C GLN A 125 -2.77 2.16 -9.32
N PHE A 126 -2.14 0.98 -9.20
CA PHE A 126 -1.26 0.41 -10.23
C PHE A 126 -2.04 0.04 -11.47
N LEU A 127 -3.23 -0.54 -11.30
CA LEU A 127 -4.09 -0.87 -12.43
C LEU A 127 -4.61 0.40 -13.13
N VAL A 128 -4.94 1.48 -12.41
CA VAL A 128 -5.28 2.76 -13.06
C VAL A 128 -4.10 3.34 -13.84
N TYR A 129 -2.86 3.19 -13.35
CA TYR A 129 -1.67 3.58 -14.09
C TYR A 129 -1.50 2.77 -15.39
N GLU A 130 -1.62 1.44 -15.31
CA GLU A 130 -1.54 0.55 -16.47
C GLU A 130 -2.62 0.90 -17.50
N GLU A 131 -3.87 1.12 -17.07
CA GLU A 131 -4.94 1.59 -17.95
C GLU A 131 -4.66 2.94 -18.59
N SER A 132 -4.07 3.87 -17.83
CA SER A 132 -3.70 5.18 -18.36
C SER A 132 -2.65 5.05 -19.46
N LYS A 133 -1.67 4.16 -19.28
CA LYS A 133 -0.63 3.87 -20.29
C LYS A 133 -1.24 3.22 -21.53
N LEU A 134 -2.11 2.22 -21.37
CA LEU A 134 -2.76 1.51 -22.48
C LEU A 134 -3.66 2.42 -23.32
N ASN A 135 -4.38 3.35 -22.68
CA ASN A 135 -5.26 4.30 -23.38
C ASN A 135 -4.53 5.56 -23.87
N GLY A 136 -3.24 5.74 -23.54
CA GLY A 136 -2.50 6.97 -23.83
C GLY A 136 -3.07 8.22 -23.16
N GLN A 137 -3.90 8.06 -22.13
CA GLN A 137 -4.67 9.12 -21.47
C GLN A 137 -4.50 9.03 -19.96
N ASN A 138 -4.41 10.17 -19.29
CA ASN A 138 -4.41 10.21 -17.83
C ASN A 138 -5.81 9.90 -17.28
N LEU A 139 -5.93 8.83 -16.49
CA LEU A 139 -7.19 8.37 -15.88
C LEU A 139 -7.19 8.51 -14.33
N PHE A 140 -6.32 9.34 -13.74
CA PHE A 140 -6.21 9.41 -12.27
C PHE A 140 -7.39 10.07 -11.57
N HIS A 141 -8.32 10.69 -12.31
CA HIS A 141 -9.62 11.08 -11.76
C HIS A 141 -10.48 9.88 -11.36
N LEU A 142 -10.15 8.65 -11.79
CA LEU A 142 -10.82 7.42 -11.37
C LEU A 142 -10.40 6.94 -9.97
N LEU A 143 -9.21 7.32 -9.50
CA LEU A 143 -8.64 6.88 -8.22
C LEU A 143 -9.57 7.05 -6.99
N PRO A 144 -10.34 8.16 -6.84
CA PRO A 144 -11.30 8.32 -5.74
C PRO A 144 -12.35 7.21 -5.65
N HIS A 145 -12.70 6.55 -6.77
CA HIS A 145 -13.67 5.43 -6.78
C HIS A 145 -13.11 4.14 -6.14
N PHE A 146 -11.81 4.14 -5.79
CA PHE A 146 -11.12 3.10 -5.03
C PHE A 146 -10.74 3.57 -3.61
N HIS A 147 -11.32 4.68 -3.14
CA HIS A 147 -11.04 5.30 -1.83
C HIS A 147 -9.61 5.85 -1.68
N VAL A 148 -8.93 6.10 -2.79
CA VAL A 148 -7.59 6.69 -2.82
C VAL A 148 -7.68 8.17 -2.48
N SER A 149 -6.75 8.66 -1.65
CA SER A 149 -6.76 10.02 -1.16
C SER A 149 -6.48 11.05 -2.27
N LYS A 150 -7.02 12.28 -2.13
CA LYS A 150 -6.70 13.40 -3.03
C LYS A 150 -5.18 13.68 -3.11
N PHE A 151 -4.45 13.40 -2.02
CA PHE A 151 -2.98 13.49 -2.01
C PHE A 151 -2.37 12.54 -3.04
N MET A 152 -2.76 11.25 -3.01
CA MET A 152 -2.25 10.28 -3.97
C MET A 152 -2.68 10.59 -5.41
N VAL A 153 -3.90 11.11 -5.62
CA VAL A 153 -4.32 11.61 -6.94
C VAL A 153 -3.37 12.67 -7.48
N ALA A 154 -2.99 13.64 -6.65
CA ALA A 154 -2.06 14.70 -7.05
C ALA A 154 -0.65 14.15 -7.35
N VAL A 155 -0.17 13.20 -6.54
CA VAL A 155 1.13 12.53 -6.74
C VAL A 155 1.15 11.76 -8.06
N TRP A 156 0.13 10.96 -8.35
CA TRP A 156 0.03 10.22 -9.61
C TRP A 156 -0.02 11.15 -10.83
N ASN A 157 -0.77 12.24 -10.74
CA ASN A 157 -0.80 13.27 -11.78
C ASN A 157 0.57 13.93 -11.99
N GLN A 158 1.33 14.16 -10.91
CA GLN A 158 2.68 14.67 -11.02
C GLN A 158 3.61 13.64 -11.68
N PHE A 159 3.59 12.39 -11.21
CA PHE A 159 4.37 11.31 -11.81
C PHE A 159 4.07 11.13 -13.29
N TRP A 160 2.80 11.28 -13.72
CA TRP A 160 2.42 11.22 -15.12
C TRP A 160 3.17 12.22 -16.00
N GLN A 161 3.48 13.40 -15.48
CA GLN A 161 4.15 14.47 -16.21
C GLN A 161 5.67 14.35 -16.10
N ASP A 162 6.16 14.17 -14.87
CA ASP A 162 7.58 14.27 -14.56
C ASP A 162 8.32 12.94 -14.82
N LYS A 163 7.59 11.82 -14.82
CA LYS A 163 8.09 10.43 -14.95
C LYS A 163 9.18 10.04 -13.93
N ASP A 164 9.34 10.81 -12.86
CA ASP A 164 10.29 10.54 -11.79
C ASP A 164 9.71 9.51 -10.78
N PRO A 165 10.26 8.29 -10.70
CA PRO A 165 9.72 7.23 -9.86
C PRO A 165 9.97 7.45 -8.37
N TYR A 166 10.95 8.28 -8.00
CA TYR A 166 11.37 8.41 -6.59
C TYR A 166 10.32 9.12 -5.72
N PRO A 167 9.79 10.30 -6.10
CA PRO A 167 8.71 10.94 -5.35
C PRO A 167 7.45 10.07 -5.24
N LEU A 168 7.10 9.33 -6.29
CA LEU A 168 5.95 8.42 -6.27
C LEU A 168 6.14 7.30 -5.24
N ALA A 169 7.31 6.64 -5.24
CA ALA A 169 7.60 5.55 -4.32
C ALA A 169 7.53 6.01 -2.86
N ILE A 170 8.13 7.16 -2.53
CA ILE A 170 8.09 7.74 -1.18
C ILE A 170 6.65 8.09 -0.77
N ALA A 171 5.88 8.70 -1.67
CA ALA A 171 4.49 9.06 -1.39
C ALA A 171 3.61 7.83 -1.14
N LEU A 172 3.80 6.75 -1.90
CA LEU A 172 3.10 5.48 -1.69
C LEU A 172 3.44 4.85 -0.33
N ILE A 173 4.71 4.90 0.10
CA ILE A 173 5.13 4.47 1.45
C ILE A 173 4.42 5.29 2.52
N VAL A 174 4.45 6.62 2.41
CA VAL A 174 3.80 7.50 3.38
C VAL A 174 2.28 7.28 3.42
N ASN A 175 1.64 7.06 2.26
CA ASN A 175 0.22 6.77 2.18
C ASN A 175 -0.13 5.44 2.86
N GLU A 176 0.66 4.39 2.63
CA GLU A 176 0.48 3.07 3.24
C GLU A 176 0.60 3.14 4.77
N GLN A 177 1.64 3.79 5.30
CA GLN A 177 1.82 3.97 6.74
C GLN A 177 0.63 4.69 7.39
N ASN A 178 0.17 5.80 6.79
CA ASN A 178 -1.02 6.53 7.26
C ASN A 178 -2.30 5.69 7.19
N TYR A 179 -2.44 4.83 6.18
CA TYR A 179 -3.60 3.98 5.99
C TYR A 179 -3.66 2.88 7.05
N LEU A 180 -2.53 2.22 7.33
CA LEU A 180 -2.43 1.20 8.37
C LEU A 180 -2.66 1.76 9.77
N GLU A 181 -2.09 2.93 10.08
CA GLU A 181 -2.25 3.54 11.40
C GLU A 181 -3.72 3.76 11.75
N LYS A 182 -4.50 4.29 10.78
CA LYS A 182 -5.93 4.56 10.95
C LYS A 182 -6.76 3.28 11.08
N ARG A 183 -6.41 2.20 10.38
CA ARG A 183 -7.27 1.01 10.24
C ARG A 183 -6.89 -0.17 11.12
N VAL A 184 -5.61 -0.31 11.44
CA VAL A 184 -5.06 -1.45 12.17
C VAL A 184 -4.57 -1.03 13.55
N ILE A 185 -3.67 -0.04 13.61
CA ILE A 185 -3.03 0.36 14.87
C ILE A 185 -4.05 0.97 15.83
N ASN A 186 -4.99 1.78 15.32
CA ASN A 186 -6.01 2.41 16.14
C ASN A 186 -7.25 1.55 16.45
N ASN A 187 -7.32 0.33 15.92
CA ASN A 187 -8.46 -0.55 16.14
C ASN A 187 -8.36 -1.28 17.51
N PRO A 188 -9.39 -1.20 18.38
CA PRO A 188 -9.38 -1.78 19.73
C PRO A 188 -9.08 -3.28 19.77
N VAL A 189 -9.53 -4.04 18.76
CA VAL A 189 -9.32 -5.49 18.66
C VAL A 189 -7.82 -5.82 18.51
N PHE A 190 -7.12 -5.03 17.70
CA PHE A 190 -5.68 -5.21 17.48
C PHE A 190 -4.85 -4.59 18.61
N LYS A 191 -5.24 -3.43 19.17
CA LYS A 191 -4.60 -2.85 20.37
C LYS A 191 -4.56 -3.83 21.55
N LYS A 192 -5.67 -4.52 21.83
CA LYS A 192 -5.76 -5.45 22.97
C LYS A 192 -4.85 -6.68 22.80
N THR A 193 -4.62 -7.11 21.55
CA THR A 193 -3.74 -8.25 21.23
C THR A 193 -2.25 -7.87 21.38
N PHE A 194 -1.86 -6.64 21.02
CA PHE A 194 -0.47 -6.17 21.16
C PHE A 194 -0.11 -5.68 22.56
N SER A 195 -1.01 -4.93 23.24
CA SER A 195 -0.70 -4.31 24.53
C SER A 195 -0.65 -5.30 25.71
N VAL A 196 -1.36 -6.43 25.63
CA VAL A 196 -1.45 -7.41 26.72
C VAL A 196 -0.34 -8.48 26.67
N GLN A 197 0.27 -8.72 25.51
CA GLN A 197 1.10 -9.92 25.29
C GLN A 197 2.62 -9.67 25.20
N LEU A 198 3.07 -8.50 24.75
CA LEU A 198 4.51 -8.18 24.67
C LEU A 198 5.07 -7.58 25.97
N SER A 199 4.27 -6.77 26.67
CA SER A 199 4.65 -6.10 27.92
C SER A 199 4.76 -7.08 29.10
N SER A 200 3.86 -8.06 29.17
CA SER A 200 3.78 -9.01 30.29
C SER A 200 4.76 -10.19 30.17
N LYS A 201 5.20 -10.55 28.95
CA LYS A 201 5.98 -11.77 28.71
C LYS A 201 7.45 -11.52 28.34
N TYR A 202 7.81 -10.36 27.78
CA TYR A 202 9.17 -10.14 27.25
C TYR A 202 9.88 -8.85 27.68
N LYS A 203 9.31 -8.01 28.56
CA LYS A 203 9.94 -6.75 29.05
C LYS A 203 10.69 -5.99 27.94
N ILE A 204 10.08 -5.82 26.77
CA ILE A 204 10.68 -5.02 25.71
C ILE A 204 10.17 -3.59 25.90
N SER A 205 11.00 -2.76 26.51
CA SER A 205 10.83 -1.31 26.56
C SER A 205 11.23 -0.73 25.20
N PHE A 206 10.27 -0.14 24.49
CA PHE A 206 10.59 0.75 23.38
C PHE A 206 11.05 2.10 23.98
N GLN A 207 12.34 2.40 23.85
CA GLN A 207 12.89 3.75 24.01
C GLN A 207 12.73 4.54 22.70
#